data_AF-A0A072TG33-F1
#
_entry.id   AF-A0A072TG33-F1
#
_cell.length_a   1.000
_cell.length_b   1.000
_cell.length_c   1.000
_cell.angle_alpha   90.00
_cell.angle_beta   90.00
_cell.angle_gamma   90.00
#
_symmetry.space_group_name_H-M   'P 1'
#
loop_
_entity.id
_entity.type
_entity.pdbx_description
1 polymer ?
#
loop_
_entity_poly.entity_id
_entity_poly.type
_entity_poly.pdbx_seq_one_letter_code
_entity_poly.pdbx_strand_id
1 'polypeptide(L)'
;MDQIRNSVIARSLPGSNALYSSSIVSNEQGPLHRRLDVVKNKQEFPHLLERVWVKKLVHELEAKNPKWFEWTPFIKFIWVILLNMHMWGCIYYLIASIDPDEGMSWTSGKKDFFKQTFKTKYVTSTYFAMTIYSTVGFGDYHACSVAEMITCMINMITNTGLSAQVLEQFIELVNERRRRKKKSAPLLLGCDVRNVTKETMEIVSNKEVIAVNQDLLGVQAKKVRMEGDAEIWAGPLSGYRVAVVFLNRGPQKHIDITANWNDIGIPPKTVVQARDLWEHKTLKTPFVNKLRATVESHACKMYVLKPVA
;
A
#
# COMPACT_ATOMS: atom_id res chain seq x y z
N MET A 1 4.00 20.66 85.83
CA MET A 1 3.42 19.42 86.38
C MET A 1 2.68 18.74 85.24
N ASP A 2 3.29 17.63 84.80
CA ASP A 2 2.65 16.35 84.46
C ASP A 2 1.61 16.27 83.33
N GLN A 3 1.54 15.23 82.50
CA GLN A 3 2.40 14.12 82.06
C GLN A 3 1.43 13.26 81.20
N ILE A 4 1.73 12.86 79.96
CA ILE A 4 1.98 11.47 79.48
C ILE A 4 1.29 11.36 78.10
N ARG A 5 1.97 11.23 76.96
CA ARG A 5 2.80 10.13 76.40
C ARG A 5 1.95 9.16 75.55
N ASN A 6 2.23 9.12 74.24
CA ASN A 6 2.82 7.94 73.61
C ASN A 6 3.41 8.23 72.22
N SER A 7 4.65 7.78 72.09
CA SER A 7 5.60 7.87 70.98
C SER A 7 6.18 6.48 70.76
N VAL A 8 6.30 6.00 69.51
CA VAL A 8 7.27 4.97 69.05
C VAL A 8 7.38 5.17 67.53
N ILE A 9 8.42 5.79 66.94
CA ILE A 9 9.81 5.37 66.64
C ILE A 9 9.92 4.20 65.62
N ALA A 10 10.44 4.51 64.43
CA ALA A 10 11.42 3.71 63.67
C ALA A 10 12.04 4.63 62.58
N ARG A 11 13.20 5.27 62.83
CA ARG A 11 14.59 4.89 62.52
C ARG A 11 14.92 4.66 61.02
N SER A 12 15.93 5.44 60.59
CA SER A 12 16.67 5.50 59.32
C SER A 12 17.65 4.32 59.14
N LEU A 13 18.00 3.87 57.92
CA LEU A 13 19.10 4.25 56.97
C LEU A 13 19.32 3.04 56.01
N PRO A 14 20.19 3.03 54.96
CA PRO A 14 20.79 4.09 54.12
C PRO A 14 20.66 3.77 52.60
N GLY A 15 21.00 4.72 51.71
CA GLY A 15 21.22 4.38 50.28
C GLY A 15 21.04 5.52 49.29
N SER A 16 21.69 6.66 49.55
CA SER A 16 21.80 7.80 48.65
C SER A 16 22.74 7.54 47.47
N ASN A 17 22.41 8.15 46.34
CA ASN A 17 23.30 8.57 45.23
C ASN A 17 23.67 7.53 44.17
N ALA A 18 22.88 7.50 43.08
CA ALA A 18 23.44 7.31 41.75
C ALA A 18 22.59 8.02 40.68
N LEU A 19 23.12 9.17 40.24
CA LEU A 19 23.18 9.57 38.82
C LEU A 19 21.90 10.14 38.18
N TYR A 20 21.51 11.32 38.64
CA TYR A 20 21.22 12.42 37.71
C TYR A 20 22.45 13.34 37.72
N SER A 21 23.23 13.33 36.64
CA SER A 21 24.20 14.39 36.35
C SER A 21 24.16 14.67 34.86
N SER A 22 23.67 15.86 34.53
CA SER A 22 23.99 16.56 33.30
C SER A 22 25.50 16.79 33.27
N SER A 23 26.17 16.54 32.13
CA SER A 23 27.13 17.49 31.54
C SER A 23 27.95 16.89 30.40
N ILE A 24 28.08 17.69 29.34
CA ILE A 24 29.24 17.84 28.44
C ILE A 24 29.34 16.90 27.22
N VAL A 25 29.21 17.57 26.08
CA VAL A 25 29.68 17.20 24.74
C VAL A 25 31.15 16.77 24.80
N SER A 26 31.43 15.54 24.41
CA SER A 26 32.74 15.15 23.87
C SER A 26 32.53 14.52 22.49
N ASN A 27 33.14 15.18 21.51
CA ASN A 27 33.17 14.80 20.11
C ASN A 27 34.24 13.71 19.94
N GLU A 28 33.84 12.45 19.79
CA GLU A 28 34.74 11.39 19.31
C GLU A 28 34.08 10.61 18.17
N GLN A 29 34.48 10.98 16.95
CA GLN A 29 34.26 10.19 15.74
C GLN A 29 35.40 9.17 15.62
N GLY A 30 35.06 7.89 15.79
CA GLY A 30 35.94 6.73 15.60
C GLY A 30 35.20 5.59 14.89
N PRO A 31 35.90 4.66 14.21
CA PRO A 31 35.58 4.28 12.84
C PRO A 31 34.46 3.24 12.70
N LEU A 32 33.67 3.46 11.65
CA LEU A 32 32.57 2.65 11.14
C LEU A 32 32.87 1.15 11.14
N HIS A 33 31.95 0.40 11.76
CA HIS A 33 31.82 -1.05 11.63
C HIS A 33 31.96 -1.49 10.16
N ARG A 34 33.04 -2.23 9.90
CA ARG A 34 33.30 -3.00 8.69
C ARG A 34 32.13 -3.95 8.44
N ARG A 35 31.32 -3.67 7.41
CA ARG A 35 30.29 -4.58 6.91
C ARG A 35 31.01 -5.79 6.29
N LEU A 36 30.73 -6.99 6.79
CA LEU A 36 31.20 -8.23 6.19
C LEU A 36 30.53 -8.38 4.81
N ASP A 37 31.31 -8.21 3.74
CA ASP A 37 30.90 -8.58 2.40
C ASP A 37 30.79 -10.11 2.33
N VAL A 38 29.57 -10.60 2.49
CA VAL A 38 29.23 -11.99 2.19
C VAL A 38 29.30 -12.14 0.69
N VAL A 39 30.44 -12.65 0.21
CA VAL A 39 30.64 -13.17 -1.14
C VAL A 39 29.61 -14.27 -1.36
N LYS A 40 28.50 -13.95 -2.04
CA LYS A 40 27.58 -14.95 -2.56
C LYS A 40 28.26 -15.65 -3.74
N ASN A 41 28.91 -16.75 -3.43
CA ASN A 41 29.40 -17.72 -4.41
C ASN A 41 28.19 -18.18 -5.24
N LYS A 42 28.26 -17.92 -6.55
CA LYS A 42 27.16 -18.11 -7.49
C LYS A 42 27.30 -19.50 -8.08
N GLN A 43 26.84 -20.49 -7.33
CA GLN A 43 26.66 -21.84 -7.86
C GLN A 43 25.29 -21.92 -8.54
N GLU A 44 25.31 -22.37 -9.78
CA GLU A 44 24.25 -22.30 -10.78
C GLU A 44 22.95 -22.97 -10.32
N PHE A 45 21.84 -22.23 -10.43
CA PHE A 45 20.48 -22.80 -10.36
C PHE A 45 19.63 -22.20 -11.50
N PRO A 46 19.14 -23.00 -12.46
CA PRO A 46 18.43 -22.50 -13.64
C PRO A 46 17.00 -21.99 -13.39
N HIS A 47 16.49 -21.95 -12.14
CA HIS A 47 15.12 -21.52 -11.83
C HIS A 47 14.89 -20.00 -11.74
N LEU A 48 15.95 -19.17 -11.89
CA LEU A 48 15.82 -17.72 -11.81
C LEU A 48 15.27 -17.08 -13.11
N LEU A 49 15.50 -17.69 -14.27
CA LEU A 49 15.09 -17.13 -15.56
C LEU A 49 13.58 -17.26 -15.81
N GLU A 50 12.96 -18.37 -15.40
CA GLU A 50 11.50 -18.57 -15.50
C GLU A 50 10.71 -17.54 -14.67
N ARG A 51 11.17 -17.25 -13.44
CA ARG A 51 10.52 -16.25 -12.57
C ARG A 51 10.60 -14.83 -13.14
N VAL A 52 11.67 -14.50 -13.88
CA VAL A 52 11.83 -13.17 -14.49
C VAL A 52 10.93 -13.02 -15.72
N TRP A 53 10.82 -14.06 -16.54
CA TRP A 53 9.96 -14.04 -17.72
C TRP A 53 8.47 -13.98 -17.35
N VAL A 54 8.02 -14.77 -16.37
CA VAL A 54 6.64 -14.72 -15.88
C VAL A 54 6.31 -13.33 -15.31
N LYS A 55 7.21 -12.73 -14.52
CA LYS A 55 6.99 -11.37 -13.99
C LYS A 55 6.92 -10.32 -15.11
N LYS A 56 7.76 -10.43 -16.14
CA LYS A 56 7.76 -9.53 -17.30
C LYS A 56 6.46 -9.67 -18.12
N LEU A 57 6.04 -10.91 -18.39
CA LEU A 57 4.79 -11.21 -19.09
C LEU A 57 3.57 -10.69 -18.33
N VAL A 58 3.52 -10.90 -17.01
CA VAL A 58 2.47 -10.38 -16.13
C VAL A 58 2.39 -8.85 -16.21
N HIS A 59 3.53 -8.15 -16.16
CA HIS A 59 3.57 -6.70 -16.27
C HIS A 59 3.14 -6.18 -17.66
N GLU A 60 3.53 -6.87 -18.74
CA GLU A 60 3.09 -6.53 -20.10
C GLU A 60 1.58 -6.77 -20.31
N LEU A 61 1.03 -7.83 -19.71
CA LEU A 61 -0.41 -8.11 -19.72
C LEU A 61 -1.20 -7.12 -18.86
N GLU A 62 -0.65 -6.69 -17.72
CA GLU A 62 -1.24 -5.66 -16.86
C GLU A 62 -1.37 -4.32 -17.58
N ALA A 63 -0.34 -3.93 -18.34
CA ALA A 63 -0.36 -2.72 -19.16
C ALA A 63 -1.42 -2.79 -20.29
N LYS A 64 -1.68 -3.98 -20.84
CA LYS A 64 -2.66 -4.16 -21.92
C LYS A 64 -4.11 -4.21 -21.42
N ASN A 65 -4.37 -4.75 -20.22
CA ASN A 65 -5.73 -4.92 -19.74
C ASN A 65 -5.87 -4.71 -18.21
N PRO A 66 -5.86 -3.45 -17.75
CA PRO A 66 -5.80 -3.13 -16.32
C PRO A 66 -7.02 -3.64 -15.53
N LYS A 67 -8.21 -3.67 -16.15
CA LYS A 67 -9.45 -4.17 -15.50
C LYS A 67 -9.38 -5.65 -15.13
N TRP A 68 -8.67 -6.46 -15.90
CA TRP A 68 -8.55 -7.90 -15.63
C TRP A 68 -7.61 -8.16 -14.46
N PHE A 69 -6.55 -7.36 -14.34
CA PHE A 69 -5.59 -7.46 -13.26
C PHE A 69 -6.17 -7.15 -11.89
N GLU A 70 -7.19 -6.28 -11.82
CA GLU A 70 -7.90 -5.97 -10.57
C GLU A 70 -8.55 -7.19 -9.90
N TRP A 71 -8.98 -8.17 -10.68
CA TRP A 71 -9.64 -9.38 -10.16
C TRP A 71 -8.67 -10.53 -9.88
N THR A 72 -7.42 -10.46 -10.38
CA THR A 72 -6.45 -11.54 -10.23
C THR A 72 -6.17 -11.93 -8.78
N PRO A 73 -6.11 -11.01 -7.78
CA PRO A 73 -5.93 -11.40 -6.38
C PRO A 73 -7.14 -12.14 -5.82
N PHE A 74 -8.36 -11.71 -6.16
CA PHE A 74 -9.60 -12.35 -5.74
C PHE A 74 -9.75 -13.76 -6.32
N ILE A 75 -9.41 -13.93 -7.59
CA ILE A 75 -9.44 -15.23 -8.26
C ILE A 75 -8.44 -16.18 -7.59
N LYS A 76 -7.19 -15.74 -7.38
CA LYS A 76 -6.17 -16.53 -6.68
C LYS A 76 -6.62 -16.92 -5.27
N PHE A 77 -7.26 -16.00 -4.55
CA PHE A 77 -7.78 -16.26 -3.21
C PHE A 77 -8.83 -17.39 -3.20
N ILE A 78 -9.85 -17.29 -4.07
CA ILE A 78 -10.88 -18.33 -4.18
C ILE A 78 -10.26 -19.68 -4.54
N TRP A 79 -9.30 -19.71 -5.46
CA TRP A 79 -8.61 -20.93 -5.85
C TRP A 79 -7.83 -21.58 -4.69
N VAL A 80 -7.15 -20.78 -3.86
CA VAL A 80 -6.40 -21.29 -2.70
C VAL A 80 -7.36 -21.91 -1.67
N ILE A 81 -8.50 -21.28 -1.39
CA ILE A 81 -9.53 -21.85 -0.50
C ILE A 81 -10.03 -23.19 -1.04
N LEU A 82 -10.43 -23.23 -2.31
CA LEU A 82 -11.00 -24.44 -2.91
C LEU A 82 -9.99 -25.61 -2.91
N LEU A 83 -8.73 -25.33 -3.24
CA LEU A 83 -7.67 -26.34 -3.21
C LEU A 83 -7.42 -26.85 -1.79
N ASN A 84 -7.41 -25.97 -0.80
CA ASN A 84 -7.21 -26.33 0.60
C ASN A 84 -8.38 -27.18 1.13
N MET A 85 -9.62 -26.78 0.84
CA MET A 85 -10.83 -27.54 1.19
C MET A 85 -10.83 -28.93 0.57
N HIS A 86 -10.41 -29.05 -0.69
CA HIS A 86 -10.27 -30.34 -1.36
C HIS A 86 -9.20 -31.22 -0.71
N MET A 87 -8.00 -30.67 -0.48
CA MET A 87 -6.88 -31.41 0.11
C MET A 87 -7.24 -31.95 1.51
N TRP A 88 -7.74 -31.08 2.39
CA TRP A 88 -8.12 -31.50 3.75
C TRP A 88 -9.34 -32.42 3.76
N GLY A 89 -10.34 -32.18 2.90
CA GLY A 89 -11.47 -33.10 2.75
C GLY A 89 -11.03 -34.51 2.34
N CYS A 90 -10.07 -34.62 1.42
CA CYS A 90 -9.48 -35.91 1.04
C CYS A 90 -8.67 -36.55 2.17
N ILE A 91 -7.92 -35.76 2.96
CA ILE A 91 -7.19 -36.26 4.13
C ILE A 91 -8.14 -36.85 5.18
N TYR A 92 -9.24 -36.16 5.51
CA TYR A 92 -10.22 -36.68 6.48
C TYR A 92 -10.94 -37.93 5.98
N TYR A 93 -11.25 -37.99 4.68
CA TYR A 93 -11.77 -39.21 4.06
C TYR A 93 -10.76 -40.37 4.16
N LEU A 94 -9.48 -40.11 3.87
CA LEU A 94 -8.42 -41.11 3.94
C LEU A 94 -8.25 -41.64 5.36
N ILE A 95 -8.22 -40.78 6.36
CA ILE A 95 -8.11 -41.18 7.78
C ILE A 95 -9.28 -42.08 8.18
N ALA A 96 -10.51 -41.71 7.82
CA ALA A 96 -11.67 -42.54 8.09
C ALA A 96 -11.60 -43.90 7.36
N SER A 97 -10.99 -43.95 6.18
CA SER A 97 -10.84 -45.20 5.42
C SER A 97 -9.75 -46.14 5.97
N ILE A 98 -8.75 -45.59 6.66
CA ILE A 98 -7.63 -46.35 7.25
C ILE A 98 -8.05 -46.95 8.60
N ASP A 99 -8.85 -46.22 9.37
CA ASP A 99 -9.34 -46.64 10.70
C ASP A 99 -10.88 -46.72 10.72
N PRO A 100 -11.48 -47.71 10.04
CA PRO A 100 -12.92 -47.89 9.96
C PRO A 100 -13.48 -48.55 11.23
N ASP A 101 -13.08 -48.11 12.42
CA ASP A 101 -13.71 -48.59 13.66
C ASP A 101 -15.16 -48.07 13.74
N GLU A 102 -16.13 -48.97 13.89
CA GLU A 102 -17.58 -48.74 13.73
C GLU A 102 -18.21 -47.69 14.68
N GLY A 103 -17.42 -47.00 15.51
CA GLY A 103 -17.92 -46.00 16.45
C GLY A 103 -16.94 -44.93 16.93
N MET A 104 -15.66 -44.92 16.48
CA MET A 104 -14.62 -44.03 17.02
C MET A 104 -13.93 -43.17 15.95
N SER A 105 -14.66 -42.82 14.89
CA SER A 105 -14.19 -41.88 13.86
C SER A 105 -15.03 -40.61 13.83
N TRP A 106 -14.53 -39.54 13.21
CA TRP A 106 -15.23 -38.28 12.99
C TRP A 106 -16.57 -38.42 12.26
N THR A 107 -16.77 -39.54 11.57
CA THR A 107 -18.05 -39.94 10.96
C THR A 107 -19.13 -40.39 11.98
N SER A 108 -18.75 -40.38 13.26
CA SER A 108 -19.46 -40.73 14.49
C SER A 108 -20.95 -41.09 14.30
N GLY A 109 -21.24 -42.39 14.34
CA GLY A 109 -22.59 -42.94 14.40
C GLY A 109 -23.27 -43.24 13.06
N LYS A 110 -22.74 -42.81 11.92
CA LYS A 110 -23.29 -43.17 10.60
C LYS A 110 -22.65 -44.46 10.08
N LYS A 111 -23.15 -45.61 10.58
CA LYS A 111 -22.71 -46.97 10.19
C LYS A 111 -22.69 -47.23 8.67
N ASP A 112 -23.41 -46.44 7.89
CA ASP A 112 -23.49 -46.55 6.44
C ASP A 112 -22.70 -45.48 5.67
N PHE A 113 -21.85 -44.67 6.32
CA PHE A 113 -21.06 -43.63 5.63
C PHE A 113 -20.27 -44.19 4.44
N PHE A 114 -19.60 -45.34 4.63
CA PHE A 114 -18.86 -46.01 3.56
C PHE A 114 -19.74 -46.70 2.51
N LYS A 115 -21.03 -46.93 2.78
CA LYS A 115 -21.99 -47.49 1.82
C LYS A 115 -22.66 -46.42 0.95
N GLN A 116 -22.53 -45.14 1.31
CA GLN A 116 -23.11 -44.03 0.56
C GLN A 116 -22.39 -43.79 -0.78
N THR A 117 -23.05 -43.01 -1.64
CA THR A 117 -22.50 -42.60 -2.92
C THR A 117 -21.23 -41.76 -2.76
N PHE A 118 -20.38 -41.74 -3.79
CA PHE A 118 -19.16 -40.93 -3.82
C PHE A 118 -19.44 -39.44 -3.53
N LYS A 119 -20.52 -38.88 -4.10
CA LYS A 119 -20.88 -37.47 -3.91
C LYS A 119 -21.14 -37.17 -2.44
N THR A 120 -21.88 -38.03 -1.74
CA THR A 120 -22.22 -37.81 -0.33
C THR A 120 -20.97 -37.89 0.55
N LYS A 121 -20.09 -38.88 0.31
CA LYS A 121 -18.81 -39.00 1.01
C LYS A 121 -17.95 -37.75 0.84
N TYR A 122 -17.78 -37.31 -0.40
CA TYR A 122 -16.96 -36.14 -0.72
C TYR A 122 -17.51 -34.85 -0.10
N VAL A 123 -18.83 -34.60 -0.23
CA VAL A 123 -19.47 -33.40 0.34
C VAL A 123 -19.37 -33.41 1.85
N THR A 124 -19.57 -34.55 2.52
CA THR A 124 -19.46 -34.64 3.98
C THR A 124 -18.03 -34.44 4.48
N SER A 125 -17.02 -35.05 3.84
CA SER A 125 -15.62 -34.86 4.23
C SER A 125 -15.10 -33.45 3.94
N THR A 126 -15.49 -32.85 2.81
CA THR A 126 -15.14 -31.46 2.51
C THR A 126 -15.89 -30.47 3.38
N TYR A 127 -17.14 -30.75 3.76
CA TYR A 127 -17.89 -29.96 4.74
C TYR A 127 -17.21 -29.96 6.10
N PHE A 128 -16.79 -31.12 6.61
CA PHE A 128 -16.04 -31.19 7.87
C PHE A 128 -14.70 -30.42 7.80
N ALA A 129 -13.97 -30.54 6.70
CA ALA A 129 -12.77 -29.74 6.48
C ALA A 129 -13.08 -28.22 6.45
N MET A 130 -14.19 -27.82 5.82
CA MET A 130 -14.62 -26.43 5.69
C MET A 130 -15.08 -25.83 7.02
N THR A 131 -15.75 -26.58 7.90
CA THR A 131 -16.16 -26.08 9.22
C THR A 131 -14.97 -25.82 10.13
N ILE A 132 -13.88 -26.59 9.98
CA ILE A 132 -12.60 -26.35 10.65
C ILE A 132 -11.86 -25.17 10.00
N TYR A 133 -11.80 -25.12 8.66
CA TYR A 133 -11.16 -24.03 7.90
C TYR A 133 -11.83 -22.66 8.15
N SER A 134 -13.14 -22.62 8.22
CA SER A 134 -13.88 -21.39 8.53
C SER A 134 -13.91 -21.07 10.03
N THR A 135 -13.38 -21.94 10.88
CA THR A 135 -13.42 -21.83 12.35
C THR A 135 -14.84 -21.73 12.93
N VAL A 136 -15.86 -22.19 12.20
CA VAL A 136 -17.26 -22.15 12.62
C VAL A 136 -17.58 -23.28 13.61
N GLY A 137 -17.16 -24.52 13.29
CA GLY A 137 -17.24 -25.67 14.19
C GLY A 137 -18.64 -25.97 14.76
N PHE A 138 -19.59 -26.42 13.94
CA PHE A 138 -20.95 -26.76 14.39
C PHE A 138 -21.04 -27.95 15.37
N GLY A 139 -20.00 -28.80 15.43
CA GLY A 139 -19.92 -29.96 16.34
C GLY A 139 -20.72 -31.19 15.89
N ASP A 140 -21.42 -31.10 14.76
CA ASP A 140 -22.13 -32.20 14.09
C ASP A 140 -21.18 -33.29 13.56
N TYR A 141 -19.96 -32.89 13.19
CA TYR A 141 -18.81 -33.75 12.97
C TYR A 141 -17.65 -33.24 13.82
N HIS A 142 -16.95 -34.14 14.50
CA HIS A 142 -15.83 -33.82 15.38
C HIS A 142 -14.86 -34.99 15.46
N ALA A 143 -13.57 -34.71 15.66
CA ALA A 143 -12.57 -35.77 15.84
C ALA A 143 -12.84 -36.60 17.10
N CYS A 144 -12.83 -37.93 16.96
CA CYS A 144 -13.05 -38.85 18.08
C CYS A 144 -11.75 -39.58 18.45
N SER A 145 -10.94 -39.98 17.46
CA SER A 145 -9.67 -40.68 17.71
C SER A 145 -8.51 -39.72 17.95
N VAL A 146 -7.47 -40.20 18.65
CA VAL A 146 -6.24 -39.40 18.90
C VAL A 146 -5.60 -38.95 17.58
N ALA A 147 -5.60 -39.80 16.56
CA ALA A 147 -5.06 -39.48 15.23
C ALA A 147 -5.87 -38.36 14.54
N GLU A 148 -7.20 -38.41 14.64
CA GLU A 148 -8.09 -37.37 14.11
C GLU A 148 -7.92 -36.04 14.86
N MET A 149 -7.74 -36.09 16.18
CA MET A 149 -7.49 -34.90 16.99
C MET A 149 -6.18 -34.21 16.60
N ILE A 150 -5.10 -34.98 16.45
CA ILE A 150 -3.80 -34.47 15.97
C ILE A 150 -3.95 -33.84 14.58
N THR A 151 -4.65 -34.51 13.67
CA THR A 151 -4.90 -34.00 12.32
C THR A 151 -5.69 -32.68 12.35
N CYS A 152 -6.71 -32.59 13.22
CA CYS A 152 -7.48 -31.35 13.41
C CYS A 152 -6.60 -30.22 13.94
N MET A 153 -5.71 -30.48 14.90
CA MET A 153 -4.76 -29.47 15.39
C MET A 153 -3.85 -28.95 14.27
N ILE A 154 -3.30 -29.84 13.44
CA ILE A 154 -2.47 -29.45 12.29
C ILE A 154 -3.28 -28.62 11.29
N ASN A 155 -4.52 -29.02 11.01
CA ASN A 155 -5.43 -28.28 10.13
C ASN A 155 -5.72 -26.86 10.66
N MET A 156 -6.06 -26.74 11.95
CA MET A 156 -6.33 -25.44 12.59
C MET A 156 -5.13 -24.50 12.54
N ILE A 157 -3.91 -25.00 12.80
CA ILE A 157 -2.67 -24.21 12.72
C ILE A 157 -2.42 -23.73 11.28
N THR A 158 -2.52 -24.65 10.32
CA THR A 158 -2.30 -24.36 8.90
C THR A 158 -3.32 -23.35 8.37
N ASN A 159 -4.59 -23.51 8.75
CA ASN A 159 -5.68 -22.64 8.36
C ASN A 159 -5.50 -21.21 8.90
N THR A 160 -5.13 -21.07 10.17
CA THR A 160 -4.89 -19.75 10.78
C THR A 160 -3.76 -19.01 10.04
N GLY A 161 -2.69 -19.72 9.68
CA GLY A 161 -1.59 -19.15 8.89
C GLY A 161 -2.02 -18.71 7.48
N LEU A 162 -2.76 -19.55 6.76
CA LEU A 162 -3.23 -19.24 5.40
C LEU A 162 -4.23 -18.08 5.36
N SER A 163 -5.18 -18.06 6.30
CA SER A 163 -6.18 -16.98 6.38
C SER A 163 -5.54 -15.64 6.78
N ALA A 164 -4.53 -15.64 7.65
CA ALA A 164 -3.75 -14.44 7.97
C ALA A 164 -3.00 -13.90 6.75
N GLN A 165 -2.30 -14.76 6.00
CA GLN A 165 -1.57 -14.36 4.79
C GLN A 165 -2.49 -13.75 3.72
N VAL A 166 -3.67 -14.35 3.54
CA VAL A 166 -4.69 -13.81 2.62
C VAL A 166 -5.14 -12.43 3.10
N LEU A 167 -5.46 -12.29 4.39
CA LEU A 167 -5.96 -11.04 4.95
C LEU A 167 -4.93 -9.93 4.79
N GLU A 168 -3.64 -10.22 5.00
CA GLU A 168 -2.53 -9.29 4.75
C GLU A 168 -2.50 -8.81 3.30
N GLN A 169 -2.62 -9.72 2.32
CA GLN A 169 -2.65 -9.36 0.89
C GLN A 169 -3.84 -8.45 0.55
N PHE A 170 -5.02 -8.73 1.14
CA PHE A 170 -6.20 -7.89 0.95
C PHE A 170 -6.00 -6.50 1.55
N ILE A 171 -5.46 -6.42 2.77
CA ILE A 171 -5.13 -5.15 3.44
C ILE A 171 -4.15 -4.36 2.59
N GLU A 172 -3.10 -5.01 2.07
CA GLU A 172 -2.12 -4.37 1.20
C GLU A 172 -2.79 -3.81 -0.07
N LEU A 173 -3.61 -4.59 -0.77
CA LEU A 173 -4.36 -4.15 -1.96
C LEU A 173 -5.24 -2.92 -1.68
N VAL A 174 -5.99 -2.95 -0.57
CA VAL A 174 -6.85 -1.83 -0.16
C VAL A 174 -6.01 -0.60 0.17
N ASN A 175 -4.90 -0.79 0.87
CA ASN A 175 -3.98 0.30 1.21
C ASN A 175 -3.31 0.88 -0.03
N GLU A 176 -2.93 0.08 -1.01
CA GLU A 176 -2.41 0.56 -2.30
C GLU A 176 -3.43 1.40 -3.06
N ARG A 177 -4.70 0.98 -3.09
CA ARG A 177 -5.79 1.79 -3.67
C ARG A 177 -5.92 3.13 -2.95
N ARG A 178 -5.85 3.15 -1.62
CA ARG A 178 -5.86 4.39 -0.83
C ARG A 178 -4.63 5.25 -1.10
N ARG A 179 -3.42 4.68 -1.15
CA ARG A 179 -2.18 5.40 -1.46
C ARG A 179 -2.22 6.03 -2.86
N ARG A 180 -2.75 5.32 -3.86
CA ARG A 180 -2.94 5.87 -5.21
C ARG A 180 -3.83 7.11 -5.21
N LYS A 181 -4.93 7.08 -4.45
CA LYS A 181 -5.81 8.26 -4.28
C LYS A 181 -5.17 9.40 -3.47
N LYS A 182 -4.25 9.11 -2.56
CA LYS A 182 -3.65 10.10 -1.63
C LYS A 182 -2.44 10.85 -2.21
N LYS A 183 -2.05 10.62 -3.47
CA LYS A 183 -0.84 11.22 -4.05
C LYS A 183 -0.96 12.72 -4.40
N SER A 184 -2.14 13.32 -4.29
CA SER A 184 -2.32 14.78 -4.30
C SER A 184 -2.42 15.33 -2.89
N ALA A 185 -1.79 16.48 -2.63
CA ALA A 185 -1.90 17.16 -1.34
C ALA A 185 -3.38 17.51 -1.05
N PRO A 186 -3.87 17.25 0.17
CA PRO A 186 -5.24 17.60 0.54
C PRO A 186 -5.40 19.12 0.61
N LEU A 187 -6.47 19.65 0.00
CA LEU A 187 -6.81 21.07 0.05
C LEU A 187 -7.56 21.37 1.37
N LEU A 188 -6.81 21.50 2.46
CA LEU A 188 -7.35 21.89 3.77
C LEU A 188 -7.12 23.38 4.00
N LEU A 189 -8.21 24.14 4.16
CA LEU A 189 -8.15 25.57 4.47
C LEU A 189 -8.12 25.77 5.99
N GLY A 190 -7.12 26.51 6.47
CA GLY A 190 -6.95 26.85 7.89
C GLY A 190 -7.33 28.28 8.26
N CYS A 191 -7.94 29.05 7.36
CA CYS A 191 -8.31 30.45 7.57
C CYS A 191 -9.78 30.60 8.03
N ASP A 192 -10.13 31.74 8.65
CA ASP A 192 -11.52 32.06 8.99
C ASP A 192 -12.31 32.39 7.72
N VAL A 193 -13.10 31.44 7.27
CA VAL A 193 -13.94 31.55 6.05
C VAL A 193 -14.98 32.67 6.14
N ARG A 194 -15.31 33.15 7.34
CA ARG A 194 -16.28 34.24 7.53
C ARG A 194 -15.68 35.61 7.21
N ASN A 195 -14.35 35.73 7.28
CA ASN A 195 -13.61 36.98 7.08
C ASN A 195 -12.50 36.83 6.03
N VAL A 196 -12.79 36.09 4.97
CA VAL A 196 -11.85 35.86 3.87
C VAL A 196 -11.86 37.02 2.88
N THR A 197 -10.68 37.47 2.45
CA THR A 197 -10.56 38.53 1.43
C THR A 197 -11.02 38.00 0.07
N LYS A 198 -11.52 38.89 -0.79
CA LYS A 198 -11.95 38.53 -2.16
C LYS A 198 -10.82 37.89 -2.97
N GLU A 199 -9.61 38.43 -2.84
CA GLU A 199 -8.39 37.90 -3.48
C GLU A 199 -8.09 36.46 -3.02
N THR A 200 -8.12 36.21 -1.71
CA THR A 200 -7.90 34.85 -1.19
C THR A 200 -8.99 33.90 -1.69
N MET A 201 -10.25 34.35 -1.71
CA MET A 201 -11.38 33.56 -2.20
C MET A 201 -11.24 33.21 -3.67
N GLU A 202 -10.78 34.13 -4.51
CA GLU A 202 -10.52 33.89 -5.93
C GLU A 202 -9.46 32.80 -6.14
N ILE A 203 -8.40 32.81 -5.33
CA ILE A 203 -7.34 31.79 -5.38
C ILE A 203 -7.87 30.42 -4.92
N VAL A 204 -8.52 30.35 -3.75
CA VAL A 204 -8.95 29.05 -3.19
C VAL A 204 -10.16 28.45 -3.91
N SER A 205 -10.96 29.27 -4.61
CA SER A 205 -12.13 28.80 -5.37
C SER A 205 -11.85 28.59 -6.87
N ASN A 206 -10.60 28.74 -7.31
CA ASN A 206 -10.22 28.52 -8.72
C ASN A 206 -10.50 27.07 -9.14
N LYS A 207 -11.58 26.89 -9.92
CA LYS A 207 -12.07 25.58 -10.36
C LYS A 207 -11.06 24.81 -11.21
N GLU A 208 -10.22 25.51 -11.97
CA GLU A 208 -9.25 24.85 -12.85
C GLU A 208 -8.06 24.30 -12.06
N VAL A 209 -7.56 25.06 -11.09
CA VAL A 209 -6.51 24.60 -10.16
C VAL A 209 -7.01 23.45 -9.29
N ILE A 210 -8.25 23.55 -8.79
CA ILE A 210 -8.90 22.45 -8.04
C ILE A 210 -9.03 21.21 -8.94
N ALA A 211 -9.44 21.36 -10.19
CA ALA A 211 -9.58 20.25 -11.13
C ALA A 211 -8.24 19.55 -11.42
N VAL A 212 -7.12 20.29 -11.44
CA VAL A 212 -5.78 19.69 -11.52
C VAL A 212 -5.43 18.90 -10.26
N ASN A 213 -5.71 19.46 -9.07
CA ASN A 213 -5.46 18.76 -7.80
C ASN A 213 -6.30 17.48 -7.66
N GLN A 214 -7.57 17.52 -8.12
CA GLN A 214 -8.55 16.42 -8.05
C GLN A 214 -8.59 15.55 -9.31
N ASP A 215 -7.55 15.60 -10.16
CA ASP A 215 -7.51 14.81 -11.39
C ASP A 215 -7.54 13.30 -11.11
N LEU A 216 -8.30 12.56 -11.91
CA LEU A 216 -8.51 11.12 -11.75
C LEU A 216 -7.23 10.29 -11.81
N LEU A 217 -6.19 10.77 -12.50
CA LEU A 217 -4.92 10.06 -12.60
C LEU A 217 -4.18 10.05 -11.25
N GLY A 218 -4.38 11.08 -10.42
CA GLY A 218 -3.82 11.16 -9.06
C GLY A 218 -2.29 11.03 -9.01
N VAL A 219 -1.59 11.43 -10.07
CA VAL A 219 -0.12 11.37 -10.13
C VAL A 219 0.45 12.70 -9.65
N GLN A 220 1.30 12.65 -8.63
CA GLN A 220 1.96 13.83 -8.10
C GLN A 220 2.92 14.45 -9.13
N ALA A 221 2.88 15.78 -9.25
CA ALA A 221 3.87 16.52 -10.02
C ALA A 221 5.27 16.38 -9.42
N LYS A 222 6.29 16.40 -10.26
CA LYS A 222 7.70 16.32 -9.88
C LYS A 222 8.41 17.61 -10.26
N LYS A 223 9.41 17.99 -9.48
CA LYS A 223 10.36 19.02 -9.88
C LYS A 223 11.21 18.46 -11.02
N VAL A 224 11.03 19.03 -12.20
CA VAL A 224 11.68 18.59 -13.43
C VAL A 224 13.04 19.26 -13.61
N ARG A 225 13.10 20.56 -13.30
CA ARG A 225 14.32 21.38 -13.48
C ARG A 225 14.36 22.48 -12.43
N MET A 226 15.58 22.86 -12.05
CA MET A 226 15.85 23.97 -11.13
C MET A 226 17.07 24.72 -11.63
N GLU A 227 16.95 26.03 -11.80
CA GLU A 227 18.01 26.92 -12.28
C GLU A 227 18.09 28.15 -11.37
N GLY A 228 19.03 28.12 -10.42
CA GLY A 228 19.07 29.12 -9.35
C GLY A 228 17.75 29.14 -8.60
N ASP A 229 17.06 30.27 -8.65
CA ASP A 229 15.77 30.50 -7.99
C ASP A 229 14.54 30.13 -8.83
N ALA A 230 14.73 29.75 -10.10
CA ALA A 230 13.67 29.30 -10.97
C ALA A 230 13.45 27.79 -10.85
N GLU A 231 12.22 27.37 -10.56
CA GLU A 231 11.83 25.96 -10.51
C GLU A 231 10.74 25.65 -11.53
N ILE A 232 10.87 24.48 -12.16
CA ILE A 232 9.87 23.93 -13.09
C ILE A 232 9.33 22.64 -12.49
N TRP A 233 8.03 22.60 -12.26
CA TRP A 233 7.31 21.43 -11.81
C TRP A 233 6.37 20.95 -12.91
N ALA A 234 6.31 19.64 -13.15
CA ALA A 234 5.37 19.07 -14.10
C ALA A 234 4.79 17.75 -13.61
N GLY A 235 3.54 17.50 -13.95
CA GLY A 235 2.83 16.27 -13.60
C GLY A 235 1.85 15.87 -14.70
N PRO A 236 1.79 14.58 -15.09
CA PRO A 236 0.80 14.12 -16.04
C PRO A 236 -0.60 14.16 -15.41
N LEU A 237 -1.59 14.47 -16.25
CA LEU A 237 -3.02 14.47 -15.92
C LEU A 237 -3.77 13.48 -16.81
N SER A 238 -5.02 13.21 -16.44
CA SER A 238 -5.94 12.42 -17.25
C SER A 238 -6.11 12.99 -18.67
N GLY A 239 -6.24 12.08 -19.66
CA GLY A 239 -6.44 12.45 -21.07
C GLY A 239 -5.20 13.01 -21.78
N TYR A 240 -4.01 12.50 -21.45
CA TYR A 240 -2.71 12.92 -22.03
C TYR A 240 -2.38 14.40 -21.85
N ARG A 241 -3.02 15.06 -20.89
CA ARG A 241 -2.72 16.45 -20.51
C ARG A 241 -1.55 16.47 -19.54
N VAL A 242 -0.85 17.59 -19.46
CA VAL A 242 0.25 17.80 -18.52
C VAL A 242 0.06 19.13 -17.80
N ALA A 243 0.09 19.12 -16.47
CA ALA A 243 0.18 20.34 -15.67
C ALA A 243 1.64 20.76 -15.56
N VAL A 244 1.91 22.06 -15.76
CA VAL A 244 3.23 22.66 -15.61
C VAL A 244 3.12 23.88 -14.70
N VAL A 245 4.00 23.99 -13.73
CA VAL A 245 4.12 25.16 -12.84
C VAL A 245 5.52 25.73 -12.98
N PHE A 246 5.59 27.03 -13.24
CA PHE A 246 6.81 27.83 -13.14
C PHE A 246 6.78 28.60 -11.84
N LEU A 247 7.84 28.48 -11.05
CA LEU A 247 7.96 29.12 -9.75
C LEU A 247 9.25 29.95 -9.73
N ASN A 248 9.13 31.22 -9.38
CA ASN A 248 10.28 32.07 -9.07
C ASN A 248 10.35 32.22 -7.56
N ARG A 249 11.40 31.66 -6.93
CA ARG A 249 11.62 31.76 -5.49
C ARG A 249 12.44 32.98 -5.08
N GLY A 250 13.03 33.67 -6.05
CA GLY A 250 14.02 34.70 -5.84
C GLY A 250 13.43 36.11 -5.81
N PRO A 251 14.23 37.09 -5.35
CA PRO A 251 13.86 38.50 -5.33
C PRO A 251 13.91 39.16 -6.72
N GLN A 252 14.37 38.45 -7.75
CA GLN A 252 14.50 39.00 -9.09
C GLN A 252 13.12 39.32 -9.68
N LYS A 253 12.93 40.58 -10.10
CA LYS A 253 11.64 41.14 -10.51
C LYS A 253 10.97 40.34 -11.64
N HIS A 254 11.74 39.90 -12.63
CA HIS A 254 11.26 39.07 -13.73
C HIS A 254 12.30 38.01 -14.10
N ILE A 255 11.89 36.75 -14.16
CA ILE A 255 12.69 35.64 -14.68
C ILE A 255 11.92 34.98 -15.83
N ASP A 256 12.62 34.72 -16.93
CA ASP A 256 12.08 33.94 -18.04
C ASP A 256 12.39 32.46 -17.85
N ILE A 257 11.34 31.68 -17.61
CA ILE A 257 11.45 30.24 -17.37
C ILE A 257 10.99 29.51 -18.63
N THR A 258 11.79 28.54 -19.10
CA THR A 258 11.50 27.74 -20.31
C THR A 258 11.42 26.26 -19.97
N ALA A 259 10.26 25.64 -20.18
CA ALA A 259 10.10 24.19 -20.14
C ALA A 259 10.19 23.58 -21.54
N ASN A 260 11.07 22.59 -21.70
CA ASN A 260 11.15 21.79 -22.92
C ASN A 260 10.31 20.53 -22.79
N TRP A 261 9.80 20.00 -23.91
CA TRP A 261 8.93 18.81 -23.92
C TRP A 261 9.63 17.57 -23.36
N ASN A 262 10.93 17.43 -23.65
CA ASN A 262 11.78 16.36 -23.11
C ASN A 262 11.81 16.38 -21.58
N ASP A 263 11.79 17.57 -20.98
CA ASP A 263 11.89 17.75 -19.54
C ASP A 263 10.56 17.33 -18.89
N ILE A 264 9.43 17.75 -19.47
CA ILE A 264 8.08 17.57 -18.88
C ILE A 264 7.37 16.28 -19.33
N GLY A 265 8.04 15.40 -20.08
CA GLY A 265 7.51 14.09 -20.49
C GLY A 265 6.51 14.14 -21.64
N ILE A 266 6.58 15.17 -22.49
CA ILE A 266 5.79 15.27 -23.73
C ILE A 266 6.68 14.81 -24.91
N PRO A 267 6.17 14.00 -25.86
CA PRO A 267 6.96 13.61 -27.02
C PRO A 267 7.41 14.84 -27.85
N PRO A 268 8.67 14.85 -28.35
CA PRO A 268 9.14 15.91 -29.25
C PRO A 268 8.22 16.07 -30.45
N LYS A 269 8.12 17.30 -31.00
CA LYS A 269 7.25 17.64 -32.14
C LYS A 269 5.74 17.58 -31.88
N THR A 270 5.29 17.20 -30.68
CA THR A 270 3.87 17.28 -30.31
C THR A 270 3.43 18.75 -30.27
N VAL A 271 2.35 19.06 -30.99
CA VAL A 271 1.67 20.36 -30.91
C VAL A 271 0.77 20.35 -29.68
N VAL A 272 0.94 21.32 -28.78
CA VAL A 272 0.10 21.42 -27.59
C VAL A 272 -0.53 22.80 -27.50
N GLN A 273 -1.76 22.84 -27.02
CA GLN A 273 -2.44 24.06 -26.62
C GLN A 273 -2.22 24.26 -25.12
N ALA A 274 -1.76 25.45 -24.74
CA ALA A 274 -1.52 25.82 -23.36
C ALA A 274 -2.65 26.70 -22.83
N ARG A 275 -3.21 26.34 -21.68
CA ARG A 275 -4.19 27.15 -20.94
C ARG A 275 -3.56 27.65 -19.65
N ASP A 276 -3.56 28.96 -19.45
CA ASP A 276 -3.15 29.62 -18.21
C ASP A 276 -4.29 29.50 -17.18
N LEU A 277 -3.99 28.91 -16.02
CA LEU A 277 -4.99 28.66 -14.98
C LEU A 277 -5.27 29.87 -14.10
N TRP A 278 -4.34 30.83 -14.03
CA TRP A 278 -4.53 32.05 -13.25
C TRP A 278 -5.29 33.10 -14.05
N GLU A 279 -5.00 33.24 -15.34
CA GLU A 279 -5.73 34.15 -16.22
C GLU A 279 -7.01 33.56 -16.82
N HIS A 280 -7.25 32.25 -16.64
CA HIS A 280 -8.36 31.50 -17.24
C HIS A 280 -8.44 31.59 -18.77
N LYS A 281 -7.28 31.77 -19.42
CA LYS A 281 -7.16 32.03 -20.86
C LYS A 281 -6.36 30.93 -21.54
N THR A 282 -6.87 30.51 -22.69
CA THR A 282 -6.12 29.65 -23.60
C THR A 282 -5.22 30.52 -24.47
N LEU A 283 -3.93 30.22 -24.51
CA LEU A 283 -2.97 30.94 -25.34
C LEU A 283 -3.29 30.68 -26.82
N LYS A 284 -3.33 31.76 -27.61
CA LYS A 284 -3.81 31.72 -29.00
C LYS A 284 -2.93 30.86 -29.92
N THR A 285 -1.63 30.86 -29.67
CA THR A 285 -0.66 30.11 -30.48
C THR A 285 -0.40 28.74 -29.86
N PRO A 286 -0.57 27.65 -30.60
CA PRO A 286 -0.08 26.34 -30.19
C PRO A 286 1.43 26.36 -30.02
N PHE A 287 1.94 25.61 -29.04
CA PHE A 287 3.36 25.51 -28.74
C PHE A 287 3.92 24.18 -29.25
N VAL A 288 5.16 24.24 -29.73
CA VAL A 288 5.91 23.07 -30.20
C VAL A 288 7.28 23.08 -29.52
N ASN A 289 7.71 21.92 -29.03
CA ASN A 289 8.98 21.64 -28.35
C ASN A 289 9.24 22.36 -27.02
N LYS A 290 8.74 23.58 -26.82
CA LYS A 290 8.95 24.36 -25.59
C LYS A 290 7.84 25.34 -25.28
N LEU A 291 7.69 25.67 -24.00
CA LEU A 291 6.90 26.78 -23.49
C LEU A 291 7.80 27.71 -22.68
N ARG A 292 7.75 29.01 -22.97
CA ARG A 292 8.47 30.05 -22.22
C ARG A 292 7.45 31.01 -21.61
N ALA A 293 7.65 31.37 -20.34
CA ALA A 293 6.86 32.40 -19.68
C ALA A 293 7.72 33.23 -18.73
N THR A 294 7.42 34.51 -18.64
CA THR A 294 8.02 35.44 -17.67
C THR A 294 7.24 35.36 -16.35
N VAL A 295 7.94 35.15 -15.24
CA VAL A 295 7.39 35.02 -13.88
C VAL A 295 7.96 36.11 -12.99
N GLU A 296 7.10 36.75 -12.21
CA GLU A 296 7.48 37.82 -11.28
C GLU A 296 8.18 37.29 -10.03
N SER A 297 8.81 38.16 -9.24
CA SER A 297 9.44 37.79 -7.97
C SER A 297 8.45 37.13 -7.01
N HIS A 298 8.85 36.01 -6.40
CA HIS A 298 8.02 35.21 -5.49
C HIS A 298 6.67 34.75 -6.06
N ALA A 299 6.49 34.80 -7.38
CA ALA A 299 5.26 34.43 -8.05
C ALA A 299 5.35 33.05 -8.70
N CYS A 300 4.19 32.53 -9.09
CA CYS A 300 4.11 31.33 -9.90
C CYS A 300 3.15 31.50 -11.08
N LYS A 301 3.40 30.76 -12.16
CA LYS A 301 2.47 30.61 -13.28
C LYS A 301 2.16 29.14 -13.49
N MET A 302 0.89 28.83 -13.71
CA MET A 302 0.42 27.46 -13.85
C MET A 302 -0.30 27.28 -15.18
N TYR A 303 0.11 26.26 -15.92
CA TYR A 303 -0.40 25.93 -17.23
C TYR A 303 -0.90 24.49 -17.29
N VAL A 304 -1.98 24.27 -18.02
CA VAL A 304 -2.36 22.94 -18.49
C VAL A 304 -2.10 22.85 -19.98
N LEU A 305 -1.27 21.87 -20.36
CA LEU A 305 -0.92 21.56 -21.72
C LEU A 305 -1.81 20.42 -22.21
N LYS A 306 -2.50 20.65 -23.32
CA LYS A 306 -3.32 19.64 -23.99
C LYS A 306 -2.75 19.38 -25.40
N PRO A 307 -2.39 18.15 -25.75
CA PRO A 307 -2.02 17.81 -27.12
C PRO A 307 -3.16 18.13 -28.09
N VAL A 308 -2.84 18.82 -29.18
CA VAL A 308 -3.74 19.01 -30.31
C VAL A 308 -3.42 17.88 -31.29
N ALA A 309 -4.38 16.97 -31.47
CA ALA A 309 -4.28 15.89 -32.44
C ALA A 309 -4.33 16.43 -33.88
#